data_AF-A0A090X5I0-F1
#
_entry.id   AF-A0A090X5I0-F1
#
_cell.length_a   1.000
_cell.length_b   1.000
_cell.length_c   1.000
_cell.angle_alpha   90.00
_cell.angle_beta   90.00
_cell.angle_gamma   90.00
#
_symmetry.space_group_name_H-M   'P 1'
#
loop_
_entity.id
_entity.type
_entity.pdbx_description
1 polymer ?
#
loop_
_entity_poly.entity_id
_entity_poly.type
_entity_poly.pdbx_seq_one_letter_code
_entity_poly.pdbx_strand_id
1 'polypeptide(L)'
;MYQQVAVEPGVEYTFTIDTRAEVEGLVTEVFILNTEITTEVGIEDNADAYLEITNDFNSSKATSGSTFTTNTLTFEASSDKVIIYVRSLTAVDGNSEVFIDNVDIITPGF
;
A
#
# COMPACT_ATOMS: atom_id res chain seq x y z
N MET A 1 2.50 7.03 -3.06
CA MET A 1 3.61 6.18 -3.59
C MET A 1 3.17 5.58 -4.90
N TYR A 2 4.08 5.50 -5.88
CA TYR A 2 3.89 4.76 -7.13
C TYR A 2 5.12 3.91 -7.35
N GLN A 3 4.97 2.61 -7.53
CA GLN A 3 6.08 1.71 -7.80
C GLN A 3 5.66 0.64 -8.81
N GLN A 4 6.43 0.52 -9.90
CA GLN A 4 6.33 -0.63 -10.79
C GLN A 4 7.25 -1.75 -10.28
N VAL A 5 6.74 -2.97 -10.24
CA VAL A 5 7.47 -4.16 -9.77
C VAL A 5 7.36 -5.27 -10.81
N ALA A 6 8.47 -5.97 -11.07
CA ALA A 6 8.48 -7.14 -11.92
C ALA A 6 7.93 -8.36 -11.17
N VAL A 7 7.07 -9.12 -11.83
CA VAL A 7 6.39 -10.31 -11.29
C VAL A 7 6.26 -11.37 -12.39
N GLU A 8 5.78 -12.55 -12.03
CA GLU A 8 5.50 -13.63 -12.97
C GLU A 8 3.98 -13.83 -13.12
N PRO A 9 3.44 -13.87 -14.36
CA PRO A 9 2.02 -14.14 -14.58
C PRO A 9 1.59 -15.50 -13.99
N GLY A 10 0.45 -15.54 -13.32
CA GLY A 10 -0.13 -16.71 -12.67
C GLY A 10 0.45 -17.01 -11.28
N VAL A 11 1.32 -16.14 -10.76
CA VAL A 11 1.89 -16.29 -9.41
C VAL A 11 1.12 -15.43 -8.41
N GLU A 12 0.74 -16.04 -7.28
CA GLU A 12 0.17 -15.34 -6.13
C GLU A 12 1.30 -14.72 -5.30
N TYR A 13 1.13 -13.47 -4.89
CA TYR A 13 2.07 -12.73 -4.06
C TYR A 13 1.39 -12.22 -2.79
N THR A 14 2.17 -12.07 -1.72
CA THR A 14 1.76 -11.32 -0.52
C THR A 14 2.51 -9.99 -0.51
N PHE A 15 1.78 -8.90 -0.66
CA PHE A 15 2.30 -7.55 -0.45
C PHE A 15 2.24 -7.21 1.05
N THR A 16 3.30 -6.58 1.55
CA THR A 16 3.37 -6.07 2.93
C THR A 16 3.79 -4.60 2.94
N ILE A 17 3.21 -3.83 3.86
CA ILE A 17 3.54 -2.42 4.07
C ILE A 17 3.39 -2.09 5.54
N ASP A 18 4.36 -1.36 6.09
CA ASP A 18 4.24 -0.77 7.43
C ASP A 18 3.74 0.67 7.27
N THR A 19 2.62 0.99 7.92
CA THR A 19 2.06 2.36 7.89
C THR A 19 1.86 2.93 9.27
N ARG A 20 1.87 4.26 9.36
CA ARG A 20 1.47 5.01 10.55
C ARG A 20 0.83 6.32 10.15
N ALA A 21 -0.40 6.55 10.59
CA ALA A 21 -1.10 7.83 10.47
C ALA A 21 -0.88 8.68 11.72
N GLU A 22 -0.66 9.99 11.55
CA GLU A 22 -0.48 10.89 12.70
C GLU A 22 -1.78 11.47 13.26
N VAL A 23 -2.89 11.31 12.52
CA VAL A 23 -4.23 11.75 12.92
C VAL A 23 -5.21 10.59 12.80
N GLU A 24 -6.13 10.52 13.77
CA GLU A 24 -7.19 9.50 13.79
C GLU A 24 -8.15 9.70 12.61
N GLY A 25 -8.54 8.60 11.96
CA GLY A 25 -9.47 8.62 10.83
C GLY A 25 -8.85 8.98 9.48
N LEU A 26 -7.51 9.16 9.40
CA LEU A 26 -6.83 9.16 8.11
C LEU A 26 -6.88 7.76 7.51
N VAL A 27 -7.22 7.70 6.23
CA VAL A 27 -7.30 6.45 5.48
C VAL A 27 -6.13 6.38 4.53
N THR A 28 -5.39 5.26 4.58
CA THR A 28 -4.38 4.93 3.58
C THR A 28 -4.93 3.83 2.69
N GLU A 29 -4.90 4.04 1.38
CA GLU A 29 -5.41 3.11 0.39
C GLU A 29 -4.25 2.53 -0.41
N VAL A 30 -4.24 1.21 -0.56
CA VAL A 30 -3.31 0.48 -1.41
C VAL A 30 -4.07 -0.14 -2.56
N PHE A 31 -3.56 0.05 -3.78
CA PHE A 31 -4.06 -0.57 -4.99
C PHE A 31 -2.93 -1.34 -5.67
N ILE A 32 -3.22 -2.57 -6.07
CA ILE A 32 -2.37 -3.35 -6.98
C ILE A 32 -3.04 -3.39 -8.34
N LEU A 33 -2.30 -3.00 -9.38
CA LEU A 33 -2.78 -2.96 -10.76
C LEU A 33 -1.88 -3.83 -11.65
N ASN A 34 -2.43 -4.84 -12.30
CA ASN A 34 -1.78 -5.60 -13.38
C ASN A 34 -1.65 -4.77 -14.66
N THR A 35 -2.52 -3.77 -14.82
CA THR A 35 -2.47 -2.79 -15.92
C THR A 35 -2.09 -1.42 -15.39
N GLU A 36 -1.03 -0.85 -15.95
CA GLU A 36 -0.58 0.50 -15.60
C GLU A 36 -1.57 1.57 -16.05
N ILE A 37 -1.96 2.45 -15.14
CA ILE A 37 -2.73 3.66 -15.43
C ILE A 37 -1.84 4.90 -15.25
N THR A 38 -1.98 5.87 -16.13
CA THR A 38 -1.15 7.10 -16.10
C THR A 38 -1.74 8.21 -15.24
N THR A 39 -2.98 8.03 -14.75
CA THR A 39 -3.71 8.96 -13.88
C THR A 39 -4.56 8.17 -12.88
N GLU A 40 -4.90 8.75 -11.73
CA GLU A 40 -5.79 8.10 -10.75
C GLU A 40 -7.27 8.02 -11.18
N VAL A 41 -7.62 8.57 -12.35
CA VAL A 41 -9.01 8.53 -12.85
C VAL A 41 -9.44 7.08 -13.04
N GLY A 42 -10.43 6.65 -12.26
CA GLY A 42 -10.97 5.29 -12.31
C GLY A 42 -10.04 4.23 -11.69
N ILE A 43 -9.09 4.60 -10.84
CA ILE A 43 -8.17 3.63 -10.21
C ILE A 43 -8.90 2.50 -9.48
N GLU A 44 -10.02 2.83 -8.82
CA GLU A 44 -10.87 1.86 -8.10
C GLU A 44 -11.46 0.81 -9.06
N ASP A 45 -11.82 1.19 -10.28
CA ASP A 45 -12.35 0.27 -11.30
C ASP A 45 -11.26 -0.57 -11.98
N ASN A 46 -9.99 -0.18 -11.85
CA ASN A 46 -8.84 -0.85 -12.45
C ASN A 46 -8.01 -1.65 -11.42
N ALA A 47 -8.45 -1.69 -10.16
CA ALA A 47 -7.73 -2.36 -9.09
C ALA A 47 -7.91 -3.88 -9.17
N ASP A 48 -6.80 -4.60 -9.28
CA ASP A 48 -6.78 -6.06 -9.19
C ASP A 48 -6.77 -6.53 -7.73
N ALA A 49 -6.19 -5.73 -6.84
CA ALA A 49 -6.35 -5.88 -5.40
C ALA A 49 -6.38 -4.51 -4.70
N TYR A 50 -7.09 -4.45 -3.59
CA TYR A 50 -7.31 -3.24 -2.82
C TYR A 50 -7.22 -3.51 -1.32
N LEU A 51 -6.61 -2.58 -0.60
CA LEU A 51 -6.61 -2.56 0.86
C LEU A 51 -6.86 -1.14 1.36
N GLU A 52 -7.93 -1.00 2.16
CA GLU A 52 -8.18 0.18 2.98
C GLU A 52 -7.55 -0.02 4.36
N ILE A 53 -6.65 0.88 4.75
CA ILE A 53 -5.96 0.87 6.04
C ILE A 53 -6.53 1.99 6.91
N THR A 54 -7.14 1.60 8.01
CA THR A 54 -7.76 2.51 9.00
C THR A 54 -7.30 2.24 10.44
N ASN A 55 -6.35 1.32 10.62
CA ASN A 55 -5.90 0.79 11.90
C ASN A 55 -4.45 1.20 12.25
N ASP A 56 -3.95 2.27 11.63
CA ASP A 56 -2.55 2.69 11.70
C ASP A 56 -2.34 4.04 12.39
N PHE A 57 -3.41 4.63 12.97
CA PHE A 57 -3.26 5.82 13.80
C PHE A 57 -2.42 5.52 15.05
N ASN A 58 -1.34 6.28 15.22
CA ASN A 58 -0.54 6.24 16.44
C ASN A 58 0.00 7.63 16.77
N SER A 59 -0.46 8.20 17.90
CA SER A 59 -0.02 9.52 18.37
C SER A 59 1.42 9.56 18.87
N SER A 60 2.05 8.40 19.10
CA SER A 60 3.43 8.33 19.54
C SER A 60 4.42 8.46 18.37
N LYS A 61 5.38 9.36 18.50
CA LYS A 61 6.58 9.47 17.63
C LYS A 61 7.78 8.88 18.36
N ALA A 62 7.67 7.59 18.73
CA ALA A 62 8.61 6.93 19.65
C ALA A 62 10.06 6.96 19.13
N THR A 63 11.01 7.13 20.06
CA THR A 63 12.46 7.04 19.79
C THR A 63 13.01 5.61 19.91
N SER A 64 12.18 4.67 20.38
CA SER A 64 12.46 3.23 20.43
C SER A 64 11.14 2.44 20.37
N GLY A 65 11.19 1.23 19.79
CA GLY A 65 9.99 0.43 19.48
C GLY A 65 9.29 0.88 18.19
N SER A 66 8.49 -0.01 17.59
CA SER A 66 7.71 0.33 16.39
C SER A 66 6.40 1.01 16.77
N THR A 67 6.04 2.04 16.02
CA THR A 67 4.71 2.70 16.08
C THR A 67 3.90 2.46 14.82
N PHE A 68 4.43 1.63 13.92
CA PHE A 68 3.80 1.27 12.64
C PHE A 68 2.96 0.02 12.78
N THR A 69 1.92 -0.07 11.96
CA THR A 69 1.08 -1.24 11.78
C THR A 69 1.48 -1.92 10.46
N THR A 70 1.81 -3.20 10.52
CA THR A 70 2.02 -4.03 9.34
C THR A 70 0.67 -4.40 8.73
N ASN A 71 0.52 -4.09 7.45
CA ASN A 71 -0.66 -4.37 6.65
C ASN A 71 -0.28 -5.27 5.48
N THR A 72 -1.16 -6.21 5.15
CA THR A 72 -0.91 -7.19 4.09
C THR A 72 -2.11 -7.36 3.19
N LEU A 73 -1.86 -7.66 1.92
CA LEU A 73 -2.86 -8.07 0.96
C LEU A 73 -2.23 -9.10 0.01
N THR A 74 -3.04 -10.04 -0.48
CA THR A 74 -2.61 -11.01 -1.48
C THR A 74 -3.17 -10.65 -2.85
N PHE A 75 -2.41 -10.95 -3.92
CA PHE A 75 -2.86 -10.75 -5.29
C PHE A 75 -2.22 -11.76 -6.24
N GLU A 76 -2.91 -12.13 -7.31
CA GLU A 76 -2.35 -12.93 -8.40
C GLU A 76 -1.94 -12.00 -9.55
N ALA A 77 -0.68 -12.09 -9.97
CA ALA A 77 -0.19 -11.33 -11.11
C ALA A 77 -0.76 -11.92 -12.41
N SER A 78 -1.34 -11.09 -13.27
CA SER A 78 -1.80 -11.49 -14.61
C SER A 78 -0.88 -11.01 -15.74
N SER A 79 0.19 -10.29 -15.37
CA SER A 79 1.19 -9.70 -16.27
C SER A 79 2.61 -9.91 -15.71
N ASP A 80 3.63 -9.54 -16.47
CA ASP A 80 5.06 -9.58 -16.05
C ASP A 80 5.47 -8.39 -15.17
N LYS A 81 4.51 -7.48 -14.94
CA LYS A 81 4.64 -6.35 -14.03
C LYS A 81 3.32 -6.06 -13.33
N VAL A 82 3.43 -5.51 -12.13
CA VAL A 82 2.32 -4.84 -11.43
C VAL A 82 2.72 -3.43 -11.01
N ILE A 83 1.72 -2.59 -10.82
CA ILE A 83 1.83 -1.27 -10.21
C ILE A 83 1.31 -1.34 -8.78
N ILE A 84 2.14 -0.93 -7.83
CA ILE A 84 1.75 -0.68 -6.45
C ILE A 84 1.49 0.81 -6.33
N TYR A 85 0.25 1.16 -6.04
CA TYR A 85 -0.18 2.52 -5.80
C TYR A 85 -0.63 2.67 -4.35
N VAL A 86 -0.11 3.67 -3.64
CA VAL A 86 -0.53 3.96 -2.26
C VAL A 86 -0.86 5.44 -2.14
N ARG A 87 -2.04 5.77 -1.60
CA ARG A 87 -2.46 7.15 -1.38
C ARG A 87 -3.15 7.32 -0.04
N SER A 88 -3.18 8.57 0.42
CA SER A 88 -4.08 9.02 1.48
C SER A 88 -4.61 10.39 1.06
N LEU A 89 -5.86 10.46 0.61
CA LEU A 89 -6.42 11.67 0.01
C LEU A 89 -6.61 12.80 1.03
N THR A 90 -6.75 12.45 2.31
CA THR A 90 -6.92 13.40 3.41
C THR A 90 -5.60 13.80 4.06
N ALA A 91 -4.47 13.24 3.61
CA ALA A 91 -3.13 13.62 4.04
C ALA A 91 -2.61 14.80 3.22
N VAL A 92 -3.06 16.01 3.56
CA VAL A 92 -2.93 17.21 2.70
C VAL A 92 -1.97 18.26 3.25
N ASP A 93 -1.52 18.12 4.49
CA ASP A 93 -0.61 19.04 5.15
C ASP A 93 0.29 18.33 6.17
N GLY A 94 1.21 19.09 6.78
CA GLY A 94 2.11 18.57 7.82
C GLY A 94 1.47 18.32 9.20
N ASN A 95 0.13 18.34 9.28
CA ASN A 95 -0.64 17.91 10.45
C ASN A 95 -1.56 16.71 10.12
N SER A 96 -1.48 16.18 8.90
CA SER A 96 -2.26 15.05 8.42
C SER A 96 -1.36 14.05 7.69
N GLU A 97 -0.14 13.82 8.18
CA GLU A 97 0.83 12.95 7.52
C GLU A 97 0.54 11.45 7.72
N VAL A 98 0.81 10.67 6.66
CA VAL A 98 0.95 9.22 6.69
C VAL A 98 2.40 8.87 6.41
N PHE A 99 2.96 8.01 7.26
CA PHE A 99 4.31 7.48 7.11
C PHE A 99 4.23 6.05 6.60
N ILE A 100 5.08 5.72 5.64
CA ILE A 100 5.15 4.40 4.98
C ILE A 100 6.59 3.89 5.10
N ASP A 101 6.76 2.64 5.50
CA ASP A 101 8.05 1.96 5.57
C ASP A 101 7.93 0.47 5.20
N ASN A 102 9.07 -0.20 5.02
CA ASN A 102 9.22 -1.65 4.94
C ASN A 102 8.26 -2.32 3.92
N VAL A 103 8.13 -1.69 2.75
CA VAL A 103 7.32 -2.20 1.65
C VAL A 103 8.00 -3.41 1.03
N ASP A 104 7.29 -4.54 0.95
CA ASP A 104 7.83 -5.78 0.39
C ASP A 104 6.76 -6.56 -0.40
N ILE A 105 7.24 -7.47 -1.25
CA ILE A 105 6.42 -8.42 -1.98
C ILE A 105 7.05 -9.81 -1.87
N ILE A 106 6.27 -10.74 -1.33
CA ILE A 106 6.74 -12.09 -0.99
C ILE A 106 6.01 -13.10 -1.86
N THR A 107 6.77 -13.96 -2.53
CA THR A 107 6.23 -15.12 -3.26
C THR A 107 6.08 -16.30 -2.30
N PRO A 108 4.94 -17.01 -2.25
CA PRO A 108 4.85 -18.26 -1.53
C PRO A 108 5.78 -19.31 -2.16
N GLY A 109 6.81 -19.74 -1.41
CA GLY A 109 7.56 -20.96 -1.75
C GLY A 109 8.92 -20.78 -2.43
N PHE A 110 9.53 -19.60 -2.40
CA PHE A 110 10.95 -19.40 -2.75
C PHE A 110 11.71 -18.72 -1.63
#